data_AF-A0A826CTA2-F1
#
_entry.id   AF-A0A826CTA2-F1
#
_cell.length_a   1.000
_cell.length_b   1.000
_cell.length_c   1.000
_cell.angle_alpha   90.00
_cell.angle_beta   90.00
_cell.angle_gamma   90.00
#
_symmetry.space_group_name_H-M   'P 1'
#
loop_
_entity.id
_entity.type
_entity.pdbx_description
1 polymer ?
#
loop_
_entity_poly.entity_id
_entity_poly.type
_entity_poly.pdbx_seq_one_letter_code
_entity_poly.pdbx_strand_id
1 'polypeptide(L)'
;MTNQIFKSAILDFSVSAQNAKANVPQIRFSTQDSGGTARLKFTAKKDDNNLPLSSAAEVTLAMVLSVGKKYESSYIVNPEIINRTEGVFEYSLTDEQISHDGQANAELYVKYPNQTMQINRFSFVIEKAMIDDNFLPIATYYVEKWDDYEKIFNEKVEILQNEIDDLQGQATELKNTFDSLNPDQFPQKADFENHINNTSIHVTMTDKTNWNAKENTAGSQAKADSALNSAKAYTDSKMDSYGAWINVPLASGYSTGDSSTPQYRLVAKQTSTGLKTFAEFRGAVAGTFISTANSTLATMPSGTRPIVTYYGAAASNNGNGGRIAIPVDGKMLQVSSTDNANPSYISLSGISYEVGN
;
A
#
# COMPACT_ATOMS: atom_id res chain seq x y z
N MET A 1 59.28 29.64 -43.89
CA MET A 1 60.38 28.83 -43.34
C MET A 1 61.28 29.76 -42.55
N THR A 2 61.04 29.84 -41.25
CA THR A 2 61.91 30.59 -40.33
C THR A 2 63.24 29.85 -40.24
N ASN A 3 64.33 30.52 -40.58
CA ASN A 3 65.67 29.94 -40.54
C ASN A 3 66.08 29.84 -39.06
N GLN A 4 65.91 28.66 -38.44
CA GLN A 4 66.31 28.43 -37.05
C GLN A 4 67.77 27.97 -37.02
N ILE A 5 68.63 28.77 -36.39
CA ILE A 5 70.05 28.47 -36.24
C ILE A 5 70.24 27.79 -34.88
N PHE A 6 70.81 26.59 -34.88
CA PHE A 6 71.05 25.82 -33.67
C PHE A 6 72.51 25.90 -33.25
N LYS A 7 72.74 26.21 -31.97
CA LYS A 7 74.04 26.03 -31.32
C LYS A 7 74.15 24.57 -30.92
N SER A 8 74.83 23.78 -31.75
CA SER A 8 74.83 22.32 -31.65
C SER A 8 76.12 21.80 -31.02
N ALA A 9 76.00 20.99 -29.96
CA ALA A 9 77.07 20.14 -29.48
C ALA A 9 77.04 18.81 -30.25
N ILE A 10 78.15 18.47 -30.91
CA ILE A 10 78.27 17.23 -31.70
C ILE A 10 78.96 16.17 -30.84
N LEU A 11 78.28 15.04 -30.67
CA LEU A 11 78.65 13.96 -29.76
C LEU A 11 78.70 12.63 -30.52
N ASP A 12 79.91 12.17 -30.80
CA ASP A 12 80.14 10.88 -31.45
C ASP A 12 80.51 9.82 -30.40
N PHE A 13 79.62 8.85 -30.20
CA PHE A 13 79.76 7.86 -29.13
C PHE A 13 79.86 6.44 -29.68
N SER A 14 80.96 5.76 -29.34
CA SER A 14 81.15 4.34 -29.63
C SER A 14 80.54 3.47 -28.54
N VAL A 15 79.70 2.54 -28.96
CA VAL A 15 79.10 1.51 -28.12
C VAL A 15 80.13 0.40 -27.91
N SER A 16 80.83 0.41 -26.77
CA SER A 16 81.81 -0.62 -26.43
C SER A 16 81.89 -0.86 -24.93
N ALA A 17 82.22 -2.08 -24.51
CA ALA A 17 82.41 -2.45 -23.11
C ALA A 17 83.84 -2.19 -22.59
N GLN A 18 84.76 -1.83 -23.49
CA GLN A 18 86.13 -1.45 -23.15
C GLN A 18 86.17 0.06 -22.95
N ASN A 19 87.01 0.57 -22.04
CA ASN A 19 87.08 1.99 -21.66
C ASN A 19 87.35 2.91 -22.87
N ALA A 20 86.32 3.22 -23.65
CA ALA A 20 86.32 4.29 -24.60
C ALA A 20 86.13 5.58 -23.79
N LYS A 21 87.24 6.21 -23.39
CA LYS A 21 87.23 7.66 -23.15
C LYS A 21 86.81 8.29 -24.48
N ALA A 22 85.50 8.42 -24.70
CA ALA A 22 84.99 9.27 -25.75
C ALA A 22 85.56 10.66 -25.48
N ASN A 23 86.20 11.28 -26.47
CA ASN A 23 86.56 12.69 -26.40
C ASN A 23 85.25 13.48 -26.42
N VAL A 24 84.57 13.58 -25.28
CA VAL A 24 83.44 14.48 -25.12
C VAL A 24 84.02 15.89 -25.19
N PRO A 25 83.68 16.71 -26.20
CA PRO A 25 84.13 18.10 -26.23
C PRO A 25 83.60 18.83 -25.00
N GLN A 26 84.26 19.93 -24.62
CA GLN A 26 83.70 20.79 -23.58
C GLN A 26 82.44 21.47 -24.12
N ILE A 27 81.27 21.02 -23.65
CA ILE A 27 79.98 21.56 -24.07
C ILE A 27 79.57 22.70 -23.13
N ARG A 28 79.30 23.88 -23.72
CA ARG A 28 78.82 25.07 -23.02
C ARG A 28 77.59 25.66 -23.73
N PHE A 29 76.48 25.68 -23.02
CA PHE A 29 75.29 26.44 -23.39
C PHE A 29 75.15 27.66 -22.48
N SER A 30 74.25 28.57 -22.83
CA SER A 30 73.92 29.76 -22.04
C SER A 30 72.43 29.76 -21.70
N THR A 31 72.04 30.34 -20.57
CA THR A 31 70.62 30.58 -20.21
C THR A 31 69.85 31.37 -21.28
N GLN A 32 70.54 32.04 -22.20
CA GLN A 32 69.96 32.77 -23.34
C GLN A 32 69.91 31.96 -24.65
N ASP A 33 70.36 30.71 -24.67
CA ASP A 33 70.17 29.80 -25.81
C ASP A 33 68.71 29.26 -25.84
N SER A 34 67.73 30.17 -25.71
CA SER A 34 66.28 29.91 -25.63
C SER A 34 65.66 29.62 -27.00
N GLY A 35 64.38 29.28 -27.02
CA GLY A 35 63.65 28.92 -28.25
C GLY A 35 64.14 27.61 -28.86
N GLY A 36 64.71 26.72 -28.04
CA GLY A 36 65.23 25.41 -28.47
C GLY A 36 66.52 25.48 -29.31
N THR A 37 67.30 26.56 -29.19
CA THR A 37 68.53 26.77 -29.97
C THR A 37 69.72 25.98 -29.44
N ALA A 38 69.76 25.65 -28.14
CA ALA A 38 70.75 24.74 -27.56
C ALA A 38 70.45 23.28 -27.90
N ARG A 39 71.25 22.68 -28.80
CA ARG A 39 71.00 21.35 -29.35
C ARG A 39 72.13 20.38 -29.06
N LEU A 40 71.78 19.18 -28.62
CA LEU A 40 72.65 18.02 -28.53
C LEU A 40 72.42 17.16 -29.78
N LYS A 41 73.48 16.89 -30.55
CA LYS A 41 73.44 16.01 -31.72
C LYS A 41 74.35 14.82 -31.48
N PHE A 42 73.78 13.64 -31.59
CA PHE A 42 74.46 12.39 -31.28
C PHE A 42 74.64 11.53 -32.52
N THR A 43 75.79 10.88 -32.64
CA THR A 43 76.04 9.80 -33.61
C THR A 43 76.45 8.55 -32.86
N ALA A 44 75.66 7.49 -32.95
CA ALA A 44 76.02 6.20 -32.37
C ALA A 44 76.93 5.41 -33.32
N LYS A 45 78.05 4.88 -32.80
CA LYS A 45 79.02 4.07 -33.55
C LYS A 45 79.23 2.70 -32.91
N LYS A 46 79.57 1.69 -33.70
CA LYS A 46 80.00 0.36 -33.26
C LYS A 46 81.19 -0.08 -34.11
N ASP A 47 82.29 -0.46 -33.46
CA ASP A 47 83.54 -0.87 -34.13
C ASP A 47 83.95 0.14 -35.23
N ASP A 48 83.99 1.42 -34.86
CA ASP A 48 84.32 2.60 -35.70
C ASP A 48 83.40 2.89 -36.90
N ASN A 49 82.31 2.13 -37.07
CA ASN A 49 81.29 2.38 -38.08
C ASN A 49 80.02 2.98 -37.46
N ASN A 50 79.27 3.77 -38.22
CA ASN A 50 77.95 4.25 -37.79
C ASN A 50 77.05 3.04 -37.45
N LEU A 51 76.30 3.13 -36.36
CA LEU A 51 75.40 2.08 -35.88
C LEU A 51 73.99 2.32 -36.44
N PRO A 52 73.52 1.54 -37.43
CA PRO A 52 72.16 1.69 -37.94
C PRO A 52 71.14 1.29 -36.88
N LEU A 53 70.07 2.08 -36.74
CA LEU A 53 69.00 1.87 -35.78
C LEU A 53 67.78 1.22 -36.46
N SER A 54 67.29 0.11 -35.90
CA SER A 54 66.09 -0.57 -36.41
C SER A 54 64.84 0.31 -36.33
N SER A 55 63.78 -0.03 -37.08
CA SER A 55 62.49 0.69 -37.04
C SER A 55 61.90 0.79 -35.63
N ALA A 56 62.11 -0.22 -34.80
CA ALA A 56 61.60 -0.32 -33.42
C ALA A 56 62.57 0.22 -32.35
N ALA A 57 63.67 0.87 -32.74
CA ALA A 57 64.60 1.47 -31.78
C ALA A 57 64.03 2.80 -31.23
N GLU A 58 64.11 2.97 -29.92
CA GLU A 58 63.82 4.22 -29.20
C GLU A 58 65.09 4.75 -28.53
N VAL A 59 65.20 6.08 -28.41
CA VAL A 59 66.32 6.73 -27.74
C VAL A 59 65.81 7.45 -26.49
N THR A 60 66.52 7.30 -25.38
CA THR A 60 66.23 8.00 -24.13
C THR A 60 67.48 8.72 -23.64
N LEU A 61 67.32 9.99 -23.27
CA LEU A 61 68.35 10.81 -22.64
C LEU A 61 67.88 11.16 -21.22
N ALA A 62 68.62 10.69 -20.22
CA ALA A 62 68.42 11.09 -18.83
C ALA A 62 69.39 12.22 -18.49
N MET A 63 68.92 13.25 -17.81
CA MET A 63 69.72 14.42 -17.44
C MET A 63 69.43 14.85 -16.01
N VAL A 64 70.47 15.29 -15.32
CA VAL A 64 70.38 16.00 -14.05
C VAL A 64 71.04 17.36 -14.28
N LEU A 65 70.28 18.44 -14.10
CA LEU A 65 70.70 19.82 -14.33
C LEU A 65 70.95 20.52 -12.99
N SER A 66 71.83 21.53 -13.00
CA SER A 66 72.26 22.24 -11.79
C SER A 66 72.79 21.32 -10.68
N VAL A 67 73.56 20.28 -11.06
CA VAL A 67 74.09 19.26 -10.15
C VAL A 67 74.82 19.91 -8.97
N GLY A 68 74.43 19.52 -7.75
CA GLY A 68 75.03 20.02 -6.50
C GLY A 68 74.51 21.38 -6.03
N LYS A 69 73.50 21.98 -6.68
CA LYS A 69 72.78 23.18 -6.20
C LYS A 69 71.49 22.80 -5.47
N LYS A 70 70.91 23.73 -4.68
CA LYS A 70 69.65 23.54 -3.94
C LYS A 70 68.44 23.20 -4.83
N TYR A 71 68.51 23.53 -6.11
CA TYR A 71 67.44 23.42 -7.12
C TYR A 71 67.82 22.47 -8.27
N GLU A 72 68.53 21.39 -7.96
CA GLU A 72 68.84 20.33 -8.92
C GLU A 72 67.54 19.74 -9.51
N SER A 73 67.48 19.62 -10.83
CA SER A 73 66.31 19.13 -11.56
C SER A 73 66.68 17.92 -12.42
N SER A 74 65.82 16.91 -12.46
CA SER A 74 66.03 15.68 -13.25
C SER A 74 65.03 15.58 -14.38
N TYR A 75 65.50 15.20 -15.58
CA TYR A 75 64.70 15.06 -16.78
C TYR A 75 64.98 13.72 -17.48
N ILE A 76 63.93 13.08 -18.00
CA ILE A 76 64.03 11.94 -18.91
C ILE A 76 63.31 12.35 -20.19
N VAL A 77 64.03 12.40 -21.30
CA VAL A 77 63.54 12.92 -22.58
C VAL A 77 63.87 11.95 -23.70
N ASN A 78 63.16 12.08 -24.82
CA ASN A 78 63.33 11.23 -25.98
C ASN A 78 63.90 12.06 -27.14
N PRO A 79 65.21 11.93 -27.45
CA PRO A 79 65.79 12.53 -28.65
C PRO A 79 65.10 12.05 -29.93
N GLU A 80 64.98 12.94 -30.91
CA GLU A 80 64.39 12.64 -32.22
C GLU A 80 65.42 11.94 -33.11
N ILE A 81 65.05 10.80 -33.70
CA ILE A 81 65.92 10.08 -34.64
C ILE A 81 65.84 10.73 -36.03
N ILE A 82 66.91 11.41 -36.41
CA ILE A 82 67.00 12.18 -37.66
C ILE A 82 67.47 11.28 -38.82
N ASN A 83 68.44 10.41 -38.57
CA ASN A 83 68.92 9.47 -39.58
C ASN A 83 69.15 8.07 -38.98
N ARG A 84 68.24 7.15 -39.30
CA ARG A 84 68.30 5.76 -38.81
C ARG A 84 69.45 4.96 -39.41
N THR A 85 69.81 5.17 -40.68
CA THR A 85 70.89 4.40 -41.32
C THR A 85 72.26 4.82 -40.82
N GLU A 86 72.41 6.07 -40.37
CA GLU A 86 73.65 6.61 -39.82
C GLU A 86 73.68 6.66 -38.29
N GLY A 87 72.60 6.29 -37.61
CA GLY A 87 72.53 6.30 -36.14
C GLY A 87 72.56 7.70 -35.53
N VAL A 88 71.95 8.69 -36.21
CA VAL A 88 71.95 10.10 -35.80
C VAL A 88 70.62 10.48 -35.17
N PHE A 89 70.69 11.10 -33.99
CA PHE A 89 69.53 11.65 -33.29
C PHE A 89 69.87 12.98 -32.58
N GLU A 90 68.86 13.81 -32.38
CA GLU A 90 69.00 15.18 -31.90
C GLU A 90 68.05 15.49 -30.74
N TYR A 91 68.47 16.33 -29.81
CA TYR A 91 67.64 16.86 -28.74
C TYR A 91 67.93 18.33 -28.50
N SER A 92 66.90 19.18 -28.56
CA SER A 92 67.01 20.58 -28.15
C SER A 92 66.52 20.75 -26.72
N LEU A 93 67.31 21.45 -25.90
CA LEU A 93 66.93 21.80 -24.53
C LEU A 93 65.76 22.79 -24.55
N THR A 94 64.81 22.63 -23.63
CA THR A 94 63.69 23.56 -23.46
C THR A 94 64.13 24.84 -22.72
N ASP A 95 63.32 25.89 -22.78
CA ASP A 95 63.58 27.13 -22.05
C ASP A 95 63.62 26.92 -20.53
N GLU A 96 62.83 25.98 -20.03
CA GLU A 96 62.89 25.55 -18.63
C GLU A 96 64.23 24.86 -18.32
N GLN A 97 64.66 23.91 -19.15
CA GLN A 97 65.92 23.19 -18.95
C GLN A 97 67.14 24.10 -19.07
N ILE A 98 67.14 25.03 -20.03
CA ILE A 98 68.24 25.98 -20.21
C ILE A 98 68.31 27.02 -19.08
N SER A 99 67.23 27.21 -18.31
CA SER A 99 67.23 28.10 -17.14
C SER A 99 68.03 27.55 -15.95
N HIS A 100 68.32 26.25 -15.93
CA HIS A 100 69.08 25.58 -14.88
C HIS A 100 70.59 25.77 -15.05
N ASP A 101 71.09 26.95 -14.68
CA ASP A 101 72.53 27.26 -14.77
C ASP A 101 73.37 26.35 -13.87
N GLY A 102 74.57 25.99 -14.35
CA GLY A 102 75.53 25.14 -13.65
C GLY A 102 75.88 23.85 -14.39
N GLN A 103 76.40 22.88 -13.65
CA GLN A 103 76.82 21.60 -14.17
C GLN A 103 75.61 20.72 -14.49
N ALA A 104 75.60 20.12 -15.68
CA ALA A 104 74.66 19.08 -16.08
C ALA A 104 75.39 17.75 -16.27
N ASN A 105 74.77 16.66 -15.81
CA ASN A 105 75.20 15.29 -16.07
C ASN A 105 74.11 14.58 -16.87
N ALA A 106 74.51 13.86 -17.91
CA ALA A 106 73.59 13.22 -18.83
C ALA A 106 74.03 11.81 -19.19
N GLU A 107 73.05 10.95 -19.45
CA GLU A 107 73.27 9.57 -19.86
C GLU A 107 72.30 9.17 -20.97
N LEU A 108 72.87 8.56 -22.01
CA LEU A 108 72.17 8.25 -23.24
C LEU A 108 71.97 6.74 -23.39
N TYR A 109 70.76 6.36 -23.78
CA TYR A 109 70.33 4.97 -23.93
C TYR A 109 69.66 4.75 -25.29
N VAL A 110 69.90 3.59 -25.88
CA VAL A 110 69.12 3.07 -27.02
C VAL A 110 68.38 1.82 -26.56
N LYS A 111 67.07 1.79 -26.80
CA LYS A 111 66.16 0.70 -26.44
C LYS A 111 65.64 0.04 -27.72
N TYR A 112 65.64 -1.28 -27.72
CA TYR A 112 64.99 -2.14 -28.72
C TYR A 112 63.92 -2.97 -27.99
N PRO A 113 62.96 -3.60 -28.71
CA PRO A 113 61.88 -4.35 -28.08
C PRO A 113 62.32 -5.38 -27.03
N ASN A 114 63.48 -6.01 -27.23
CA ASN A 114 63.96 -7.10 -26.40
C ASN A 114 65.28 -6.79 -25.65
N GLN A 115 65.86 -5.59 -25.83
CA GLN A 115 67.15 -5.24 -25.22
C GLN A 115 67.31 -3.73 -25.06
N THR A 116 68.05 -3.30 -24.03
CA THR A 116 68.42 -1.90 -23.82
C THR A 116 69.93 -1.79 -23.68
N MET A 117 70.49 -0.70 -24.17
CA MET A 117 71.93 -0.45 -24.17
C MET A 117 72.22 0.99 -23.77
N GLN A 118 73.12 1.17 -22.81
CA GLN A 118 73.70 2.46 -22.47
C GLN A 118 74.79 2.78 -23.50
N ILE A 119 74.75 3.99 -24.06
CA ILE A 119 75.65 4.45 -25.12
C ILE A 119 76.83 5.20 -24.50
N ASN A 120 76.54 6.22 -23.68
CA ASN A 120 77.56 6.98 -22.99
C ASN A 120 76.97 7.81 -21.84
N ARG A 121 77.83 8.16 -20.88
CA ARG A 121 77.56 9.15 -19.83
C ARG A 121 78.51 10.32 -20.03
N PHE A 122 77.95 11.51 -20.13
CA PHE A 122 78.69 12.73 -20.44
C PHE A 122 78.17 13.90 -19.59
N SER A 123 78.88 15.02 -19.63
CA SER A 123 78.52 16.20 -18.85
C SER A 123 78.67 17.46 -19.70
N PHE A 124 77.87 18.47 -19.42
CA PHE A 124 77.93 19.79 -20.05
C PHE A 124 77.65 20.89 -19.03
N VAL A 125 77.96 22.14 -19.38
CA VAL A 125 77.72 23.30 -18.50
C VAL A 125 76.72 24.24 -19.17
N ILE A 126 75.75 24.72 -18.40
CA ILE A 126 74.90 25.85 -18.77
C ILE A 126 75.43 27.07 -18.02
N GLU A 127 75.96 28.04 -18.75
CA GLU A 127 76.46 29.29 -18.21
C GLU A 127 75.32 30.29 -18.05
N LYS A 128 75.24 30.88 -16.86
CA LYS A 128 74.34 31.99 -16.62
C LYS A 128 74.77 33.19 -17.47
N ALA A 129 73.87 33.68 -18.33
CA ALA A 129 74.14 34.86 -19.16
C ALA A 129 74.21 36.13 -18.31
N MET A 130 74.99 37.13 -18.77
CA MET A 130 75.10 38.42 -18.08
C MET A 130 73.77 39.18 -17.98
N ILE A 131 72.84 38.98 -18.92
CA ILE A 131 71.50 39.59 -18.86
C ILE A 131 70.61 38.97 -17.77
N ASP A 132 70.87 37.72 -17.41
CA ASP A 132 70.20 37.02 -16.30
C ASP A 132 70.95 37.21 -14.98
N ASP A 133 72.16 37.76 -15.05
CA ASP A 133 72.89 38.27 -13.91
C ASP A 133 72.48 39.72 -13.64
N ASN A 134 72.61 40.16 -12.39
CA ASN A 134 72.17 41.50 -11.95
C ASN A 134 73.03 42.60 -12.60
N PHE A 135 72.82 42.88 -13.88
CA PHE A 135 73.61 43.83 -14.67
C PHE A 135 72.94 45.21 -14.79
N LEU A 136 71.74 45.42 -14.21
CA LEU A 136 71.10 46.74 -14.08
C LEU A 136 70.35 46.89 -12.73
N PRO A 137 70.41 48.06 -12.07
CA PRO A 137 69.60 48.34 -10.88
C PRO A 137 68.10 48.49 -11.22
N ILE A 138 67.31 47.53 -10.74
CA ILE A 138 65.90 47.58 -10.29
C ILE A 138 65.23 48.96 -10.21
N ALA A 139 64.06 49.12 -10.86
CA ALA A 139 63.00 50.01 -10.31
C ALA A 139 61.57 49.81 -10.82
N THR A 140 61.26 49.30 -12.02
CA THR A 140 59.87 49.41 -12.54
C THR A 140 59.04 48.12 -12.54
N TYR A 141 59.61 46.97 -12.92
CA TYR A 141 58.78 45.76 -13.14
C TYR A 141 58.46 44.94 -11.87
N TYR A 142 59.25 45.10 -10.79
CA TYR A 142 58.99 44.38 -9.53
C TYR A 142 57.83 45.00 -8.75
N VAL A 143 57.64 46.33 -8.80
CA VAL A 143 56.59 47.03 -8.02
C VAL A 143 55.19 46.71 -8.56
N GLU A 144 54.98 46.78 -9.87
CA GLU A 144 53.67 46.53 -10.50
C GLU A 144 53.09 45.14 -10.18
N LYS A 145 53.94 44.10 -10.16
CA LYS A 145 53.49 42.74 -9.78
C LYS A 145 53.17 42.58 -8.31
N TRP A 146 53.84 43.31 -7.41
CA TRP A 146 53.53 43.26 -5.97
C TRP A 146 52.22 43.99 -5.66
N ASP A 147 51.96 45.12 -6.31
CA ASP A 147 50.70 45.87 -6.18
C ASP A 147 49.51 44.99 -6.62
N ASP A 148 49.66 44.23 -7.72
CA ASP A 148 48.65 43.27 -8.17
C ASP A 148 48.38 42.16 -7.14
N TYR A 149 49.42 41.61 -6.51
CA TYR A 149 49.27 40.61 -5.46
C TYR A 149 48.63 41.17 -4.19
N GLU A 150 48.98 42.40 -3.79
CA GLU A 150 48.38 43.09 -2.65
C GLU A 150 46.89 43.32 -2.89
N LYS A 151 46.51 43.71 -4.11
CA LYS A 151 45.10 43.86 -4.49
C LYS A 151 44.33 42.55 -4.36
N ILE A 152 44.85 41.46 -4.93
CA ILE A 152 44.21 40.13 -4.84
C ILE A 152 44.12 39.67 -3.37
N PHE A 153 45.15 39.92 -2.57
CA PHE A 153 45.15 39.57 -1.16
C PHE A 153 44.07 40.32 -0.39
N ASN A 154 43.97 41.64 -0.58
CA ASN A 154 42.96 42.47 0.06
C ASN A 154 41.54 42.07 -0.36
N GLU A 155 41.30 41.83 -1.65
CA GLU A 155 40.02 41.32 -2.15
C GLU A 155 39.64 39.98 -1.49
N LYS A 156 40.60 39.05 -1.35
CA LYS A 156 40.35 37.76 -0.69
C LYS A 156 40.10 37.90 0.81
N VAL A 157 40.81 38.78 1.50
CA VAL A 157 40.60 39.05 2.92
C VAL A 157 39.22 39.66 3.14
N GLU A 158 38.78 40.58 2.28
CA GLU A 158 37.45 41.18 2.34
C GLU A 158 36.35 40.13 2.11
N ILE A 159 36.51 39.25 1.13
CA ILE A 159 35.58 38.13 0.89
C ILE A 159 35.50 37.23 2.13
N LEU A 160 36.65 36.83 2.69
CA LEU A 160 36.68 35.98 3.89
C LEU A 160 36.04 36.65 5.09
N GLN A 161 36.24 37.96 5.27
CA GLN A 161 35.59 38.71 6.36
C GLN A 161 34.07 38.71 6.19
N ASN A 162 33.57 38.95 4.98
CA ASN A 162 32.14 38.91 4.68
C ASN A 162 31.54 37.51 4.93
N GLU A 163 32.23 36.44 4.54
CA GLU A 163 31.80 35.06 4.81
C GLU A 163 31.79 34.75 6.31
N ILE A 164 32.78 35.22 7.07
CA ILE A 164 32.82 35.05 8.53
C ILE A 164 31.65 35.79 9.19
N ASP A 165 31.37 37.01 8.76
CA ASP A 165 30.28 37.82 9.31
C ASP A 165 28.91 37.18 9.02
N ASP A 166 28.71 36.64 7.82
CA ASP A 166 27.51 35.90 7.44
C ASP A 166 27.34 34.61 8.28
N LEU A 167 28.40 33.83 8.44
CA LEU A 167 28.38 32.63 9.30
C LEU A 167 28.06 32.96 10.76
N GLN A 168 28.58 34.07 11.29
CA GLN A 168 28.23 34.55 12.63
C GLN A 168 26.76 34.96 12.72
N GLY A 169 26.22 35.60 11.68
CA GLY A 169 24.80 35.90 11.54
C GLY A 169 23.95 34.64 11.61
N GLN A 170 24.22 33.65 10.75
CA GLN A 170 23.51 32.37 10.72
C GLN A 170 23.59 31.62 12.06
N ALA A 171 24.76 31.60 12.71
CA ALA A 171 24.93 30.98 14.01
C ALA A 171 24.10 31.67 15.10
N THR A 172 23.99 33.00 15.05
CA THR A 172 23.16 33.79 15.97
C THR A 172 21.68 33.51 15.76
N GLU A 173 21.22 33.45 14.51
CA GLU A 173 19.84 33.11 14.17
C GLU A 173 19.46 31.69 14.62
N LEU A 174 20.35 30.73 14.38
CA LEU A 174 20.14 29.34 14.82
C LEU A 174 20.07 29.26 16.35
N LYS A 175 20.94 29.98 17.05
CA LYS A 175 20.92 30.06 18.51
C LYS A 175 19.62 30.67 19.01
N ASN A 176 19.17 31.78 18.43
CA ASN A 176 17.91 32.42 18.80
C ASN A 176 16.72 31.48 18.57
N THR A 177 16.74 30.75 17.45
CA THR A 177 15.73 29.73 17.14
C THR A 177 15.72 28.65 18.21
N PHE A 178 16.89 28.11 18.57
CA PHE A 178 17.02 27.10 19.60
C PHE A 178 16.55 27.58 20.99
N ASP A 179 16.95 28.79 21.40
CA ASP A 179 16.54 29.38 22.69
C ASP A 179 15.04 29.72 22.73
N SER A 180 14.43 29.97 21.56
CA SER A 180 12.98 30.21 21.44
C SER A 180 12.14 28.92 21.48
N LEU A 181 12.77 27.74 21.35
CA LEU A 181 12.05 26.48 21.52
C LEU A 181 11.59 26.36 22.96
N ASN A 182 10.27 26.38 23.15
CA ASN A 182 9.67 26.14 24.45
C ASN A 182 9.28 24.65 24.58
N PRO A 183 9.96 23.86 25.43
CA PRO A 183 9.64 22.45 25.63
C PRO A 183 8.20 22.19 26.11
N ASP A 184 7.57 23.17 26.78
CA ASP A 184 6.20 23.06 27.29
C ASP A 184 5.15 23.06 26.17
N GLN A 185 5.51 23.49 24.96
CA GLN A 185 4.64 23.39 23.78
C GLN A 185 4.57 21.95 23.23
N PHE A 186 5.50 21.08 23.63
CA PHE A 186 5.48 19.69 23.21
C PHE A 186 4.65 18.83 24.17
N PRO A 187 3.84 17.88 23.64
CA PRO A 187 3.14 16.93 24.47
C PRO A 187 4.10 16.18 25.39
N GLN A 188 3.81 16.19 26.68
CA GLN A 188 4.62 15.48 27.65
C GLN A 188 4.36 13.97 27.51
N LYS A 189 5.43 13.18 27.55
CA LYS A 189 5.34 11.72 27.46
C LYS A 189 4.36 11.15 28.51
N ALA A 190 4.40 11.69 29.73
CA ALA A 190 3.53 11.27 30.82
C ALA A 190 2.04 11.49 30.50
N ASP A 191 1.67 12.62 29.88
CA ASP A 191 0.28 12.90 29.50
C ASP A 191 -0.23 11.93 28.43
N PHE A 192 0.63 11.63 27.45
CA PHE A 192 0.32 10.64 26.43
C PHE A 192 0.16 9.24 27.03
N GLU A 193 1.08 8.81 27.90
CA GLU A 193 1.01 7.52 28.58
C GLU A 193 -0.22 7.40 29.48
N ASN A 194 -0.58 8.47 30.20
CA ASN A 194 -1.79 8.53 31.01
C ASN A 194 -3.04 8.39 30.13
N HIS A 195 -3.08 9.03 28.95
CA HIS A 195 -4.21 8.93 28.04
C HIS A 195 -4.37 7.53 27.45
N ILE A 196 -3.30 6.92 26.92
CA ILE A 196 -3.38 5.61 26.26
C ILE A 196 -3.68 4.47 27.24
N ASN A 197 -3.25 4.61 28.50
CA ASN A 197 -3.47 3.60 29.53
C ASN A 197 -4.79 3.80 30.31
N ASN A 198 -5.52 4.89 30.06
CA ASN A 198 -6.83 5.11 30.69
C ASN A 198 -7.92 4.26 30.01
N THR A 199 -8.08 3.01 30.46
CA THR A 199 -9.06 2.07 29.91
C THR A 199 -10.52 2.49 30.12
N SER A 200 -10.80 3.50 30.94
CA SER A 200 -12.16 3.99 31.18
C SER A 200 -12.69 4.91 30.08
N ILE A 201 -11.80 5.46 29.24
CA ILE A 201 -12.18 6.35 28.10
C ILE A 201 -12.03 5.67 26.74
N HIS A 202 -11.36 4.51 26.69
CA HIS A 202 -11.20 3.70 25.49
C HIS A 202 -12.17 2.53 25.49
N VAL A 203 -12.51 2.05 24.29
CA VAL A 203 -13.45 0.95 24.10
C VAL A 203 -12.83 -0.06 23.16
N THR A 204 -13.12 -1.33 23.37
CA THR A 204 -12.61 -2.41 22.53
C THR A 204 -13.52 -2.67 21.32
N MET A 205 -13.04 -3.43 20.35
CA MET A 205 -13.89 -3.91 19.25
C MET A 205 -15.02 -4.82 19.76
N THR A 206 -14.76 -5.57 20.83
CA THR A 206 -15.75 -6.41 21.51
C THR A 206 -16.86 -5.55 22.11
N ASP A 207 -16.53 -4.44 22.77
CA ASP A 207 -17.54 -3.51 23.33
C ASP A 207 -18.46 -2.96 22.24
N LYS A 208 -17.88 -2.50 21.13
CA LYS A 208 -18.65 -2.00 19.97
C LYS A 208 -19.59 -3.06 19.41
N THR A 209 -19.10 -4.31 19.27
CA THR A 209 -19.91 -5.43 18.79
C THR A 209 -21.07 -5.72 19.76
N ASN A 210 -20.80 -5.73 21.06
CA ASN A 210 -21.82 -5.96 22.10
C ASN A 210 -22.88 -4.85 22.13
N TRP A 211 -22.47 -3.59 21.97
CA TRP A 211 -23.40 -2.46 21.94
C TRP A 211 -24.26 -2.46 20.68
N ASN A 212 -23.66 -2.73 19.51
CA ASN A 212 -24.40 -2.81 18.25
C ASN A 212 -25.38 -4.00 18.19
N ALA A 213 -25.12 -5.06 18.97
CA ALA A 213 -26.02 -6.21 19.09
C ALA A 213 -27.15 -6.01 20.13
N LYS A 214 -27.17 -4.88 20.86
CA LYS A 214 -28.27 -4.61 21.81
C LYS A 214 -29.60 -4.52 21.06
N GLU A 215 -30.62 -5.03 21.73
CA GLU A 215 -32.00 -4.86 21.31
C GLU A 215 -32.34 -3.37 21.15
N ASN A 216 -33.17 -3.06 20.16
CA ASN A 216 -33.69 -1.71 19.95
C ASN A 216 -35.19 -1.65 20.28
N THR A 217 -35.71 -0.43 20.38
CA THR A 217 -37.11 -0.20 20.75
C THR A 217 -38.08 -0.77 19.72
N ALA A 218 -37.76 -0.68 18.43
CA ALA A 218 -38.59 -1.24 17.36
C ALA A 218 -38.62 -2.78 17.39
N GLY A 219 -37.47 -3.43 17.62
CA GLY A 219 -37.35 -4.87 17.76
C GLY A 219 -38.07 -5.39 19.00
N SER A 220 -38.05 -4.62 20.10
CA SER A 220 -38.83 -4.91 21.31
C SER A 220 -40.33 -4.79 21.05
N GLN A 221 -40.77 -3.73 20.37
CA GLN A 221 -42.18 -3.53 20.03
C GLN A 221 -42.68 -4.63 19.10
N ALA A 222 -41.91 -5.01 18.07
CA ALA A 222 -42.26 -6.09 17.16
C ALA A 222 -42.44 -7.44 17.90
N LYS A 223 -41.60 -7.73 18.89
CA LYS A 223 -41.76 -8.92 19.75
C LYS A 223 -43.03 -8.86 20.60
N ALA A 224 -43.34 -7.70 21.18
CA ALA A 224 -44.57 -7.48 21.94
C ALA A 224 -45.83 -7.62 21.07
N ASP A 225 -45.81 -7.05 19.87
CA ASP A 225 -46.91 -7.14 18.90
C ASP A 225 -47.11 -8.58 18.44
N SER A 226 -46.03 -9.32 18.20
CA SER A 226 -46.09 -10.75 17.88
C SER A 226 -46.72 -11.58 19.01
N ALA A 227 -46.35 -11.29 20.26
CA ALA A 227 -46.95 -11.93 21.43
C ALA A 227 -48.45 -11.60 21.56
N LEU A 228 -48.82 -10.34 21.37
CA LEU A 228 -50.22 -9.89 21.39
C LEU A 228 -51.04 -10.57 20.29
N ASN A 229 -50.53 -10.63 19.07
CA ASN A 229 -51.22 -11.27 17.95
C ASN A 229 -51.36 -12.78 18.17
N SER A 230 -50.33 -13.43 18.73
CA SER A 230 -50.40 -14.85 19.10
C SER A 230 -51.46 -15.11 20.17
N ALA A 231 -51.57 -14.23 21.17
CA ALA A 231 -52.59 -14.32 22.21
C ALA A 231 -54.01 -14.11 21.66
N LYS A 232 -54.19 -13.14 20.74
CA LYS A 232 -55.45 -12.92 20.03
C LYS A 232 -55.86 -14.15 19.22
N ALA A 233 -54.96 -14.65 18.36
CA ALA A 233 -55.22 -15.83 17.54
C ALA A 233 -55.55 -17.07 18.38
N TYR A 234 -54.85 -17.27 19.50
CA TYR A 234 -55.18 -18.33 20.44
C TYR A 234 -56.60 -18.17 20.99
N THR A 235 -56.99 -16.97 21.41
CA THR A 235 -58.31 -16.70 21.98
C THR A 235 -59.43 -16.89 20.95
N ASP A 236 -59.25 -16.35 19.73
CA ASP A 236 -60.21 -16.49 18.63
C ASP A 236 -60.40 -17.98 18.26
N SER A 237 -59.33 -18.78 18.31
CA SER A 237 -59.41 -20.22 18.08
C SER A 237 -60.26 -20.97 19.12
N LYS A 238 -60.55 -20.37 20.28
CA LYS A 238 -61.37 -20.97 21.34
C LYS A 238 -62.85 -20.59 21.26
N MET A 239 -63.23 -19.76 20.29
CA MET A 239 -64.62 -19.33 20.11
C MET A 239 -65.42 -20.34 19.28
N ASP A 240 -66.69 -20.51 19.62
CA ASP A 240 -67.63 -21.33 18.86
C ASP A 240 -67.94 -20.66 17.50
N SER A 241 -67.99 -21.46 16.43
CA SER A 241 -68.38 -21.01 15.09
C SER A 241 -69.81 -21.44 14.78
N TYR A 242 -70.66 -20.48 14.41
CA TYR A 242 -72.09 -20.70 14.16
C TYR A 242 -72.40 -20.65 12.68
N GLY A 243 -72.90 -21.75 12.13
CA GLY A 243 -73.43 -21.82 10.77
C GLY A 243 -74.78 -21.08 10.63
N ALA A 244 -75.19 -20.89 9.39
CA ALA A 244 -76.51 -20.33 9.07
C ALA A 244 -77.64 -21.29 9.50
N TRP A 245 -78.80 -20.71 9.81
CA TRP A 245 -80.02 -21.48 10.05
C TRP A 245 -80.59 -22.02 8.72
N ILE A 246 -80.86 -23.31 8.69
CA ILE A 246 -81.39 -24.06 7.55
C ILE A 246 -82.71 -24.68 7.96
N ASN A 247 -83.72 -24.66 7.08
CA ASN A 247 -85.01 -25.27 7.36
C ASN A 247 -84.88 -26.79 7.55
N VAL A 248 -85.54 -27.32 8.57
CA VAL A 248 -85.61 -28.77 8.79
C VAL A 248 -86.42 -29.39 7.63
N PRO A 249 -85.92 -30.45 6.98
CA PRO A 249 -86.63 -31.14 5.91
C PRO A 249 -87.78 -32.00 6.49
N LEU A 250 -88.91 -31.35 6.73
CA LEU A 250 -90.10 -31.98 7.29
C LEU A 250 -90.64 -33.07 6.35
N ALA A 251 -91.12 -34.16 6.96
CA ALA A 251 -91.85 -35.20 6.26
C ALA A 251 -93.23 -34.68 5.82
N SER A 252 -93.81 -35.34 4.81
CA SER A 252 -95.16 -35.01 4.33
C SER A 252 -96.19 -35.06 5.47
N GLY A 253 -97.05 -34.05 5.55
CA GLY A 253 -98.06 -33.93 6.61
C GLY A 253 -97.61 -33.12 7.84
N TYR A 254 -96.36 -32.66 7.87
CA TYR A 254 -95.84 -31.74 8.90
C TYR A 254 -95.54 -30.37 8.32
N SER A 255 -95.71 -29.33 9.13
CA SER A 255 -95.52 -27.92 8.74
C SER A 255 -94.96 -27.08 9.88
N THR A 256 -94.77 -25.78 9.64
CA THR A 256 -94.45 -24.81 10.69
C THR A 256 -95.53 -24.79 11.77
N GLY A 257 -95.13 -25.01 13.01
CA GLY A 257 -95.96 -24.82 14.21
C GLY A 257 -95.67 -23.49 14.88
N ASP A 258 -96.63 -22.98 15.65
CA ASP A 258 -96.48 -21.76 16.46
C ASP A 258 -95.95 -20.53 15.69
N SER A 259 -96.20 -20.46 14.37
CA SER A 259 -95.60 -19.47 13.47
C SER A 259 -94.06 -19.41 13.50
N SER A 260 -93.38 -20.45 13.99
CA SER A 260 -91.94 -20.50 14.21
C SER A 260 -91.33 -21.63 13.38
N THR A 261 -90.83 -21.28 12.19
CA THR A 261 -90.34 -22.27 11.21
C THR A 261 -89.23 -23.14 11.81
N PRO A 262 -89.35 -24.48 11.76
CA PRO A 262 -88.36 -25.38 12.34
C PRO A 262 -87.07 -25.32 11.52
N GLN A 263 -85.97 -24.99 12.19
CA GLN A 263 -84.66 -24.81 11.60
C GLN A 263 -83.59 -25.49 12.43
N TYR A 264 -82.50 -25.86 11.78
CA TYR A 264 -81.28 -26.31 12.42
C TYR A 264 -80.07 -25.51 11.92
N ARG A 265 -79.00 -25.48 12.69
CA ARG A 265 -77.69 -25.00 12.25
C ARG A 265 -76.60 -25.91 12.76
N LEU A 266 -75.48 -25.94 12.05
CA LEU A 266 -74.26 -26.57 12.55
C LEU A 266 -73.47 -25.56 13.37
N VAL A 267 -72.98 -25.97 14.53
CA VAL A 267 -72.14 -25.16 15.41
C VAL A 267 -70.87 -25.94 15.69
N ALA A 268 -69.71 -25.40 15.32
CA ALA A 268 -68.43 -25.97 15.72
C ALA A 268 -68.07 -25.41 17.10
N LYS A 269 -68.10 -26.26 18.11
CA LYS A 269 -67.81 -25.89 19.50
C LYS A 269 -66.48 -26.43 19.94
N GLN A 270 -65.72 -25.61 20.67
CA GLN A 270 -64.47 -26.06 21.27
C GLN A 270 -64.76 -26.78 22.58
N THR A 271 -64.38 -28.06 22.66
CA THR A 271 -64.56 -28.90 23.86
C THR A 271 -63.20 -29.23 24.48
N SER A 272 -63.20 -29.76 25.70
CA SER A 272 -61.98 -30.27 26.36
C SER A 272 -61.28 -31.38 25.55
N THR A 273 -62.00 -32.04 24.65
CA THR A 273 -61.51 -33.12 23.79
C THR A 273 -61.22 -32.67 22.34
N GLY A 274 -61.30 -31.37 22.04
CA GLY A 274 -61.08 -30.80 20.71
C GLY A 274 -62.33 -30.18 20.08
N LEU A 275 -62.20 -29.76 18.82
CA LEU A 275 -63.29 -29.15 18.06
C LEU A 275 -64.33 -30.22 17.70
N LYS A 276 -65.59 -29.96 18.04
CA LYS A 276 -66.72 -30.86 17.76
C LYS A 276 -67.84 -30.10 17.08
N THR A 277 -68.57 -30.76 16.19
CA THR A 277 -69.72 -30.15 15.50
C THR A 277 -71.02 -30.61 16.13
N PHE A 278 -71.90 -29.66 16.42
CA PHE A 278 -73.23 -29.90 16.97
C PHE A 278 -74.29 -29.41 15.99
N ALA A 279 -75.41 -30.12 15.90
CA ALA A 279 -76.62 -29.60 15.28
C ALA A 279 -77.50 -29.00 16.37
N GLU A 280 -77.78 -27.70 16.29
CA GLU A 280 -78.71 -27.01 17.17
C GLU A 280 -80.02 -26.73 16.45
N PHE A 281 -81.14 -26.84 17.15
CA PHE A 281 -82.47 -26.68 16.57
C PHE A 281 -83.24 -25.51 17.21
N ARG A 282 -84.12 -24.92 16.41
CA ARG A 282 -85.11 -23.93 16.83
C ARG A 282 -86.42 -24.11 16.07
N GLY A 283 -87.45 -23.42 16.52
CA GLY A 283 -88.76 -23.42 15.90
C GLY A 283 -89.64 -24.57 16.37
N ALA A 284 -90.80 -24.74 15.73
CA ALA A 284 -91.80 -25.73 16.11
C ALA A 284 -92.36 -26.44 14.88
N VAL A 285 -92.72 -27.70 15.07
CA VAL A 285 -93.34 -28.55 14.05
C VAL A 285 -94.79 -28.75 14.42
N ALA A 286 -95.70 -28.43 13.52
CA ALA A 286 -97.12 -28.78 13.60
C ALA A 286 -97.41 -30.01 12.74
N GLY A 287 -98.42 -30.77 13.14
CA GLY A 287 -98.89 -31.95 12.43
C GLY A 287 -99.73 -32.85 13.31
N THR A 288 -99.97 -34.07 12.83
CA THR A 288 -100.64 -35.10 13.63
C THR A 288 -99.60 -35.89 14.42
N PHE A 289 -99.69 -35.83 15.74
CA PHE A 289 -98.83 -36.58 16.66
C PHE A 289 -99.64 -37.71 17.28
N ILE A 290 -99.17 -38.95 17.09
CA ILE A 290 -99.91 -40.16 17.45
C ILE A 290 -99.35 -40.72 18.77
N SER A 291 -100.23 -41.13 19.68
CA SER A 291 -99.87 -41.65 21.00
C SER A 291 -99.55 -43.15 21.02
N THR A 292 -99.82 -43.88 19.94
CA THR A 292 -99.71 -45.35 19.84
C THR A 292 -98.53 -45.85 18.99
N ALA A 293 -97.89 -44.99 18.20
CA ALA A 293 -96.71 -45.34 17.40
C ALA A 293 -95.82 -44.11 17.14
N ASN A 294 -94.51 -44.34 16.99
CA ASN A 294 -93.58 -43.28 16.65
C ASN A 294 -93.89 -42.71 15.25
N SER A 295 -93.83 -41.39 15.12
CA SER A 295 -94.06 -40.71 13.83
C SER A 295 -92.77 -40.03 13.36
N THR A 296 -92.44 -40.16 12.07
CA THR A 296 -91.26 -39.48 11.50
C THR A 296 -91.63 -38.08 11.07
N LEU A 297 -91.10 -37.07 11.78
CA LEU A 297 -91.37 -35.65 11.57
C LEU A 297 -90.52 -35.05 10.46
N ALA A 298 -89.27 -35.51 10.36
CA ALA A 298 -88.27 -35.01 9.44
C ALA A 298 -87.17 -36.06 9.22
N THR A 299 -86.35 -35.91 8.18
CA THR A 299 -85.13 -36.71 8.01
C THR A 299 -83.93 -35.80 7.80
N MET A 300 -83.04 -35.75 8.78
CA MET A 300 -81.84 -34.92 8.74
C MET A 300 -80.92 -35.33 7.57
N PRO A 301 -80.37 -34.36 6.82
CA PRO A 301 -79.44 -34.63 5.74
C PRO A 301 -78.21 -35.43 6.21
N SER A 302 -77.61 -36.20 5.29
CA SER A 302 -76.32 -36.85 5.54
C SER A 302 -75.26 -35.80 5.93
N GLY A 303 -74.39 -36.11 6.88
CA GLY A 303 -73.39 -35.18 7.41
C GLY A 303 -73.93 -34.19 8.45
N THR A 304 -75.21 -34.26 8.82
CA THR A 304 -75.78 -33.50 9.95
C THR A 304 -76.45 -34.39 10.98
N ARG A 305 -76.29 -35.71 10.87
CA ARG A 305 -76.96 -36.72 11.69
C ARG A 305 -76.22 -36.92 13.00
N PRO A 306 -76.89 -37.35 14.08
CA PRO A 306 -76.25 -37.47 15.37
C PRO A 306 -75.26 -38.64 15.38
N ILE A 307 -74.16 -38.51 16.14
CA ILE A 307 -73.14 -39.56 16.31
C ILE A 307 -73.67 -40.76 17.12
N VAL A 308 -74.60 -40.48 18.03
CA VAL A 308 -75.32 -41.46 18.84
C VAL A 308 -76.79 -41.05 18.88
N THR A 309 -77.71 -41.99 19.04
CA THR A 309 -79.13 -41.67 19.11
C THR A 309 -79.41 -40.61 20.18
N TYR A 310 -79.93 -39.46 19.76
CA TYR A 310 -80.39 -38.41 20.66
C TYR A 310 -81.79 -38.75 21.18
N TYR A 311 -82.01 -38.52 22.47
CA TYR A 311 -83.34 -38.51 23.10
C TYR A 311 -83.51 -37.22 23.89
N GLY A 312 -84.62 -36.53 23.69
CA GLY A 312 -84.91 -35.27 24.37
C GLY A 312 -86.39 -35.03 24.61
N ALA A 313 -86.68 -34.27 25.66
CA ALA A 313 -88.01 -33.70 25.86
C ALA A 313 -88.18 -32.48 24.94
N ALA A 314 -89.34 -32.36 24.31
CA ALA A 314 -89.75 -31.21 23.52
C ALA A 314 -90.88 -30.50 24.25
N ALA A 315 -90.89 -29.16 24.28
CA ALA A 315 -92.07 -28.45 24.76
C ALA A 315 -93.23 -28.63 23.76
N SER A 316 -94.46 -28.67 24.24
CA SER A 316 -95.66 -28.80 23.42
C SER A 316 -96.71 -27.77 23.81
N ASN A 317 -97.61 -27.46 22.89
CA ASN A 317 -98.65 -26.43 23.09
C ASN A 317 -99.72 -26.79 24.13
N ASN A 318 -99.78 -28.05 24.55
CA ASN A 318 -100.73 -28.56 25.54
C ASN A 318 -100.13 -28.72 26.95
N GLY A 319 -98.86 -28.34 27.16
CA GLY A 319 -98.20 -28.38 28.47
C GLY A 319 -97.73 -29.76 28.94
N ASN A 320 -98.10 -30.85 28.24
CA ASN A 320 -97.72 -32.21 28.63
C ASN A 320 -96.31 -32.62 28.15
N GLY A 321 -95.69 -31.80 27.32
CA GLY A 321 -94.41 -32.12 26.67
C GLY A 321 -94.56 -33.15 25.55
N GLY A 322 -93.55 -33.20 24.69
CA GLY A 322 -93.32 -34.22 23.68
C GLY A 322 -91.98 -34.92 23.94
N ARG A 323 -91.75 -36.04 23.26
CA ARG A 323 -90.46 -36.72 23.26
C ARG A 323 -89.97 -36.83 21.82
N ILE A 324 -88.73 -36.43 21.60
CA ILE A 324 -88.06 -36.54 20.31
C ILE A 324 -86.93 -37.54 20.44
N ALA A 325 -86.84 -38.45 19.47
CA ALA A 325 -85.66 -39.28 19.26
C ALA A 325 -85.10 -38.98 17.87
N ILE A 326 -83.78 -38.87 17.77
CA ILE A 326 -83.09 -38.73 16.48
C ILE A 326 -82.02 -39.82 16.45
N PRO A 327 -82.30 -40.98 15.85
CA PRO A 327 -81.31 -42.03 15.67
C PRO A 327 -80.23 -41.61 14.68
N VAL A 328 -79.15 -42.39 14.64
CA VAL A 328 -78.00 -42.16 13.74
C VAL A 328 -78.36 -42.19 12.25
N ASP A 329 -79.51 -42.77 11.89
CA ASP A 329 -80.05 -42.74 10.52
C ASP A 329 -80.65 -41.37 10.14
N GLY A 330 -80.72 -40.43 11.08
CA GLY A 330 -81.15 -39.05 10.89
C GLY A 330 -82.65 -38.84 10.94
N LYS A 331 -83.47 -39.88 11.16
CA LYS A 331 -84.92 -39.71 11.24
C LYS A 331 -85.28 -38.99 12.54
N MET A 332 -85.89 -37.82 12.44
CA MET A 332 -86.44 -37.13 13.61
C MET A 332 -87.80 -37.75 13.92
N LEU A 333 -87.84 -38.51 15.00
CA LEU A 333 -89.03 -39.24 15.44
C LEU A 333 -89.70 -38.48 16.59
N GLN A 334 -90.99 -38.20 16.46
CA GLN A 334 -91.82 -38.07 17.66
C GLN A 334 -91.97 -39.47 18.26
N VAL A 335 -91.57 -39.62 19.51
CA VAL A 335 -91.74 -40.85 20.27
C VAL A 335 -93.17 -40.89 20.82
N SER A 336 -93.90 -41.97 20.56
CA SER A 336 -95.26 -42.15 21.06
C SER A 336 -95.29 -42.20 22.59
N SER A 337 -96.24 -41.49 23.18
CA SER A 337 -96.56 -41.57 24.60
C SER A 337 -98.04 -41.29 24.78
N THR A 338 -98.71 -42.09 25.60
CA THR A 338 -100.09 -41.85 26.03
C THR A 338 -100.23 -40.52 26.78
N ASP A 339 -99.15 -40.07 27.41
CA ASP A 339 -99.13 -38.85 28.22
C ASP A 339 -99.04 -37.57 27.38
N ASN A 340 -98.63 -37.65 26.11
CA ASN A 340 -98.43 -36.47 25.26
C ASN A 340 -99.73 -35.76 24.88
N ALA A 341 -100.91 -36.39 25.08
CA ALA A 341 -102.23 -35.80 24.79
C ALA A 341 -102.38 -35.15 23.39
N ASN A 342 -101.71 -35.70 22.38
CA ASN A 342 -101.77 -35.32 20.96
C ASN A 342 -101.70 -33.79 20.73
N PRO A 343 -100.54 -33.14 20.98
CA PRO A 343 -100.40 -31.70 20.80
C PRO A 343 -100.62 -31.29 19.34
N SER A 344 -100.97 -30.04 19.07
CA SER A 344 -101.04 -29.52 17.70
C SER A 344 -99.67 -29.13 17.15
N TYR A 345 -98.72 -28.83 18.04
CA TYR A 345 -97.31 -28.64 17.69
C TYR A 345 -96.37 -28.98 18.85
N ILE A 346 -95.11 -29.26 18.49
CA ILE A 346 -94.00 -29.43 19.43
C ILE A 346 -92.82 -28.52 19.04
N SER A 347 -92.12 -27.99 20.03
CA SER A 347 -90.93 -27.15 19.86
C SER A 347 -89.68 -28.01 19.69
N LEU A 348 -88.85 -27.66 18.71
CA LEU A 348 -87.50 -28.19 18.56
C LEU A 348 -86.44 -27.32 19.24
N SER A 349 -86.84 -26.15 19.77
CA SER A 349 -85.91 -25.21 20.40
C SER A 349 -85.23 -25.81 21.62
N GLY A 350 -83.91 -25.69 21.70
CA GLY A 350 -83.11 -26.26 22.78
C GLY A 350 -82.65 -27.70 22.54
N ILE A 351 -83.13 -28.36 21.48
CA ILE A 351 -82.56 -29.63 21.03
C ILE A 351 -81.17 -29.35 20.44
N SER A 352 -80.18 -30.11 20.90
CA SER A 352 -78.87 -30.15 20.28
C SER A 352 -78.22 -31.53 20.45
N TYR A 353 -77.42 -31.94 19.46
CA TYR A 353 -76.65 -33.18 19.52
C TYR A 353 -75.32 -33.02 18.78
N GLU A 354 -74.33 -33.82 19.17
CA GLU A 354 -73.07 -33.94 18.45
C GLU A 354 -73.31 -34.68 17.12
N VAL A 355 -72.84 -34.10 16.02
CA VAL A 355 -72.96 -34.68 14.68
C VAL A 355 -71.95 -35.82 14.54
N GLY A 356 -72.40 -36.96 14.03
CA GLY A 356 -71.54 -38.06 13.61
C GLY A 356 -71.03 -37.78 12.20
N ASN A 357 -69.71 -37.91 12.01
CA ASN A 357 -69.07 -37.80 10.69
C ASN A 357 -69.71 -38.74 9.67
#